data_AF-A0A1I7EZP5-F1
#
_entry.id   AF-A0A1I7EZP5-F1
#
_cell.length_a   1.000
_cell.length_b   1.000
_cell.length_c   1.000
_cell.angle_alpha   90.00
_cell.angle_beta   90.00
_cell.angle_gamma   90.00
#
_symmetry.space_group_name_H-M   'P 1'
#
loop_
_entity.id
_entity.type
_entity.pdbx_description
1 polymer ?
#
loop_
_entity_poly.entity_id
_entity_poly.type
_entity_poly.pdbx_seq_one_letter_code
_entity_poly.pdbx_strand_id
1 'polypeptide(L)'
;MKVSSCAGKINLPFSRITMIRSHPISAEEASILAVAALDSLVIELVKASRLKMSPGFLDWVADEATPLVERHVARSFKSPRFADSLRIGDPRIAMARWVRHWVCPGIVSRFEPLAEHLPEFADSRPAGLAPEPAQRSRRLGYPLLPGRMGSGQKAAAPVQFKSAA
;
A
#
# COMPACT_ATOMS: atom_id res chain seq x y z
N MET A 1 52.98 -9.02 3.94
CA MET A 1 51.88 -8.10 3.59
C MET A 1 51.52 -8.24 2.12
N LYS A 2 50.33 -8.77 1.80
CA LYS A 2 49.64 -8.56 0.52
C LYS A 2 48.22 -9.11 0.65
N VAL A 3 47.26 -8.24 0.91
CA VAL A 3 45.82 -8.55 0.82
C VAL A 3 45.40 -8.27 -0.61
N SER A 4 45.03 -9.34 -1.34
CA SER A 4 44.50 -9.26 -2.70
C SER A 4 42.99 -9.12 -2.63
N SER A 5 42.52 -7.96 -3.07
CA SER A 5 41.11 -7.56 -3.16
C SER A 5 40.47 -8.16 -4.40
N CYS A 6 39.40 -8.94 -4.22
CA CYS A 6 38.53 -9.40 -5.30
C CYS A 6 37.23 -8.58 -5.29
N ALA A 7 37.25 -7.44 -5.98
CA ALA A 7 36.05 -6.67 -6.29
C ALA A 7 35.34 -7.31 -7.49
N GLY A 8 34.26 -8.05 -7.21
CA GLY A 8 33.35 -8.56 -8.24
C GLY A 8 32.62 -7.42 -8.94
N LYS A 9 33.01 -7.12 -10.19
CA LYS A 9 32.24 -6.28 -11.11
C LYS A 9 31.03 -7.06 -11.60
N ILE A 10 29.86 -6.76 -11.07
CA ILE A 10 28.58 -7.22 -11.61
C ILE A 10 28.22 -6.32 -12.79
N ASN A 11 28.65 -6.69 -13.99
CA ASN A 11 28.13 -6.11 -15.23
C ASN A 11 26.82 -6.82 -15.56
N LEU A 12 25.69 -6.21 -15.20
CA LEU A 12 24.40 -6.55 -15.80
C LEU A 12 24.21 -5.67 -17.05
N PRO A 13 24.11 -6.26 -18.26
CA PRO A 13 23.74 -5.51 -19.44
C PRO A 13 22.25 -5.18 -19.34
N PHE A 14 21.93 -4.01 -18.79
CA PHE A 14 20.63 -3.39 -18.96
C PHE A 14 20.56 -2.89 -20.41
N SER A 15 20.16 -3.79 -21.32
CA SER A 15 19.92 -3.46 -22.72
C SER A 15 18.87 -2.36 -22.80
N ARG A 16 19.35 -1.12 -22.97
CA ARG A 16 18.57 0.08 -23.19
C ARG A 16 17.89 0.00 -24.55
N ILE A 17 16.65 -0.45 -24.56
CA ILE A 17 15.68 -0.05 -25.58
C ILE A 17 14.92 1.14 -24.99
N THR A 18 15.52 2.33 -25.10
CA THR A 18 14.77 3.58 -24.90
C THR A 18 13.96 3.84 -26.16
N MET A 19 12.78 3.22 -26.25
CA MET A 19 11.70 3.79 -27.07
C MET A 19 11.28 5.09 -26.40
N ILE A 20 11.57 6.22 -27.03
CA ILE A 20 10.98 7.51 -26.68
C ILE A 20 9.47 7.32 -26.90
N ARG A 21 8.73 7.06 -25.81
CA ARG A 21 7.28 6.97 -25.86
C ARG A 21 6.74 8.38 -26.12
N SER A 22 6.32 8.63 -27.36
CA SER A 22 5.70 9.88 -27.79
C SER A 22 4.31 10.10 -27.17
N HIS A 23 3.72 9.05 -26.61
CA HIS A 23 2.40 9.08 -25.99
C HIS A 23 2.54 9.35 -24.49
N PRO A 24 1.82 10.36 -23.95
CA PRO A 24 1.78 10.58 -22.51
C PRO A 24 1.18 9.35 -21.83
N ILE A 25 1.83 8.89 -20.77
CA ILE A 25 1.40 7.73 -19.99
C ILE A 25 0.01 8.03 -19.40
N SER A 26 -0.94 7.14 -19.65
CA SER A 26 -2.29 7.26 -19.11
C SER A 26 -2.31 6.97 -17.60
N ALA A 27 -3.39 7.38 -16.92
CA ALA A 27 -3.54 7.07 -15.49
C ALA A 27 -3.58 5.56 -15.21
N GLU A 28 -4.21 4.81 -16.11
CA GLU A 28 -4.28 3.35 -16.05
C GLU A 28 -2.90 2.70 -16.23
N GLU A 29 -2.14 3.13 -17.25
CA GLU A 29 -0.79 2.63 -17.48
C GLU A 29 0.14 2.94 -16.30
N ALA A 30 0.02 4.12 -15.72
CA ALA A 30 0.77 4.49 -14.54
C ALA A 30 0.37 3.65 -13.31
N SER A 31 -0.91 3.32 -13.14
CA SER A 31 -1.33 2.39 -12.09
C SER A 31 -0.70 1.01 -12.27
N ILE A 32 -0.70 0.48 -13.50
CA ILE A 32 -0.03 -0.80 -13.82
C ILE A 32 1.47 -0.73 -13.51
N LEU A 33 2.15 0.34 -13.91
CA LEU A 33 3.56 0.56 -13.60
C LEU A 33 3.83 0.65 -12.09
N ALA A 34 2.91 1.26 -11.35
CA ALA A 34 3.04 1.44 -9.91
C ALA A 34 2.89 0.12 -9.16
N VAL A 35 1.92 -0.73 -9.56
CA VAL A 35 1.77 -2.08 -9.01
C VAL A 35 2.99 -2.94 -9.36
N ALA A 36 3.47 -2.91 -10.62
CA ALA A 36 4.67 -3.65 -11.00
C ALA A 36 5.93 -3.19 -10.24
N ALA A 37 6.03 -1.89 -9.92
CA ALA A 37 7.10 -1.36 -9.10
C ALA A 37 6.97 -1.78 -7.62
N LEU A 38 5.74 -1.86 -7.09
CA LEU A 38 5.47 -2.42 -5.76
C LEU A 38 5.89 -3.89 -5.69
N ASP A 39 5.52 -4.71 -6.67
CA ASP A 39 5.91 -6.11 -6.74
C ASP A 39 7.44 -6.27 -6.77
N SER A 40 8.12 -5.43 -7.54
CA SER A 40 9.59 -5.42 -7.61
C SER A 40 10.22 -5.10 -6.25
N LEU A 41 9.67 -4.11 -5.52
CA LEU A 41 10.10 -3.77 -4.16
C LEU A 41 9.86 -4.93 -3.19
N VAL A 42 8.70 -5.59 -3.26
CA VAL A 42 8.38 -6.76 -2.42
C VAL A 42 9.34 -7.90 -2.69
N ILE A 43 9.65 -8.18 -3.96
CA ILE A 43 10.64 -9.19 -4.35
C ILE A 43 12.03 -8.85 -3.79
N GLU A 44 12.45 -7.59 -3.85
CA GLU A 44 13.72 -7.13 -3.27
C GLU A 44 13.77 -7.38 -1.76
N LEU A 45 12.70 -7.04 -1.04
CA LEU A 45 12.60 -7.23 0.41
C LEU A 45 12.58 -8.71 0.80
N VAL A 46 11.83 -9.54 0.06
CA VAL A 46 11.77 -11.00 0.26
C VAL A 46 13.16 -11.63 0.06
N LYS A 47 13.90 -11.17 -0.95
CA LYS A 47 15.28 -11.62 -1.19
C LYS A 47 16.22 -11.16 -0.08
N ALA A 48 16.12 -9.90 0.34
CA ALA A 48 16.96 -9.31 1.38
C ALA A 48 16.76 -10.02 2.74
N SER A 49 15.52 -10.39 3.06
CA SER A 49 15.19 -11.10 4.31
C SER A 49 15.51 -12.61 4.29
N ARG A 50 16.17 -13.10 3.23
CA ARG A 50 16.47 -14.52 3.01
C ARG A 50 15.21 -15.39 3.07
N LEU A 51 14.12 -14.91 2.47
CA LEU A 51 12.80 -15.58 2.43
C LEU A 51 12.12 -15.71 3.80
N LYS A 52 12.63 -15.05 4.84
CA LYS A 52 11.96 -14.97 6.13
C LYS A 52 11.02 -13.76 6.11
N MET A 53 9.75 -14.01 5.79
CA MET A 53 8.71 -12.98 5.76
C MET A 53 7.57 -13.34 6.71
N SER A 54 7.06 -12.32 7.39
CA SER A 54 5.81 -12.45 8.14
C SER A 54 4.65 -12.60 7.15
N PRO A 55 3.73 -13.57 7.35
CA PRO A 55 2.50 -13.66 6.57
C PRO A 55 1.73 -12.33 6.57
N GLY A 56 1.70 -11.64 7.72
CA GLY A 56 1.03 -10.35 7.85
C GLY A 56 1.64 -9.22 7.01
N PHE A 57 2.88 -9.37 6.53
CA PHE A 57 3.46 -8.42 5.57
C PHE A 57 2.83 -8.59 4.19
N LEU A 58 2.66 -9.83 3.73
CA LEU A 58 2.06 -10.11 2.42
C LEU A 58 0.57 -9.77 2.41
N ASP A 59 -0.14 -10.05 3.51
CA ASP A 59 -1.53 -9.62 3.69
C ASP A 59 -1.63 -8.09 3.65
N TRP A 60 -0.74 -7.38 4.35
CA TRP A 60 -0.69 -5.93 4.30
C TRP A 60 -0.38 -5.36 2.90
N VAL A 61 0.50 -6.00 2.14
CA VAL A 61 0.79 -5.59 0.76
C VAL A 61 -0.47 -5.68 -0.09
N ALA A 62 -1.20 -6.78 0.00
CA ALA A 62 -2.43 -7.01 -0.76
C ALA A 62 -3.56 -6.06 -0.34
N ASP A 63 -3.82 -5.96 0.96
CA ASP A 63 -5.00 -5.27 1.48
C ASP A 63 -4.82 -3.75 1.61
N GLU A 64 -3.59 -3.29 1.87
CA GLU A 64 -3.31 -1.88 2.16
C GLU A 64 -2.36 -1.23 1.17
N ALA A 65 -1.21 -1.84 0.86
CA ALA A 65 -0.19 -1.18 0.06
C ALA A 65 -0.61 -1.00 -1.40
N THR A 66 -1.19 -2.04 -2.02
CA THR A 66 -1.66 -1.97 -3.42
C THR A 66 -2.74 -0.90 -3.59
N PRO A 67 -3.85 -0.88 -2.80
CA PRO A 67 -4.85 0.18 -2.90
C PRO A 67 -4.29 1.57 -2.54
N LEU A 68 -3.30 1.66 -1.65
CA LEU A 68 -2.63 2.92 -1.32
C LEU A 68 -1.90 3.47 -2.54
N VAL A 69 -1.10 2.65 -3.22
CA VAL A 69 -0.36 3.05 -4.42
C VAL A 69 -1.30 3.52 -5.52
N GLU A 70 -2.38 2.79 -5.79
CA GLU A 70 -3.39 3.19 -6.79
C GLU A 70 -4.02 4.56 -6.46
N ARG A 71 -4.42 4.78 -5.20
CA ARG A 71 -4.95 6.07 -4.75
C ARG A 71 -3.92 7.20 -4.90
N HIS A 72 -2.66 6.92 -4.59
CA HIS A 72 -1.57 7.90 -4.75
C HIS A 72 -1.33 8.25 -6.21
N VAL A 73 -1.34 7.26 -7.12
CA VAL A 73 -1.25 7.50 -8.56
C VAL A 73 -2.40 8.39 -9.02
N ALA A 74 -3.65 7.99 -8.73
CA ALA A 74 -4.84 8.75 -9.13
C ALA A 74 -4.83 10.20 -8.62
N ARG A 75 -4.34 10.42 -7.40
CA ARG A 75 -4.20 11.77 -6.82
C ARG A 75 -3.05 12.55 -7.45
N SER A 76 -1.92 11.89 -7.69
CA SER A 76 -0.67 12.53 -8.14
C SER A 76 -0.72 12.96 -9.60
N PHE A 77 -1.61 12.40 -10.43
CA PHE A 77 -1.85 12.90 -11.79
C PHE A 77 -2.31 14.37 -11.84
N LYS A 78 -2.87 14.90 -10.75
CA LYS A 78 -3.21 16.33 -10.63
C LYS A 78 -1.98 17.21 -10.42
N SER A 79 -0.82 16.61 -10.11
CA SER A 79 0.43 17.32 -9.86
C SER A 79 1.34 17.30 -11.10
N PRO A 80 1.77 18.45 -11.62
CA PRO A 80 2.65 18.51 -12.77
C PRO A 80 4.01 17.84 -12.50
N ARG A 81 4.52 17.93 -11.26
CA ARG A 81 5.78 17.29 -10.86
C ARG A 81 5.76 15.77 -11.07
N PHE A 82 4.64 15.12 -10.78
CA PHE A 82 4.50 13.68 -10.99
C PHE A 82 4.43 13.36 -12.48
N ALA A 83 3.55 14.03 -13.22
CA ALA A 83 3.40 13.81 -14.65
C ALA A 83 4.72 14.04 -15.43
N ASP A 84 5.46 15.10 -15.10
CA ASP A 84 6.73 15.42 -15.74
C ASP A 84 7.83 14.41 -15.38
N SER A 85 7.82 13.88 -14.15
CA SER A 85 8.78 12.83 -13.77
C SER A 85 8.63 11.55 -14.57
N LEU A 86 7.41 11.25 -15.06
CA LEU A 86 7.16 10.09 -15.92
C LEU A 86 7.52 10.35 -17.38
N ARG A 87 7.60 11.62 -17.81
CA ARG A 87 8.01 12.02 -19.16
C ARG A 87 9.52 12.10 -19.30
N ILE A 88 10.21 12.48 -18.24
CA ILE A 88 11.66 12.69 -18.24
C ILE A 88 12.38 11.38 -17.90
N GLY A 89 12.78 10.64 -18.93
CA GLY A 89 13.60 9.43 -18.80
C GLY A 89 12.80 8.14 -18.79
N ASP A 90 13.21 7.16 -17.97
CA ASP A 90 12.53 5.87 -17.86
C ASP A 90 11.37 5.97 -16.84
N PRO A 91 10.10 5.86 -17.28
CA PRO A 91 8.94 5.95 -16.40
C PRO A 91 8.91 4.84 -15.36
N ARG A 92 9.54 3.68 -15.61
CA ARG A 92 9.62 2.58 -14.64
C ARG A 92 10.47 2.98 -13.44
N ILE A 93 11.61 3.61 -13.70
CA ILE A 93 12.51 4.09 -12.65
C ILE A 93 11.86 5.23 -11.86
N ALA A 94 11.23 6.17 -12.56
CA ALA A 94 10.50 7.26 -11.93
C ALA A 94 9.38 6.74 -11.02
N MET A 95 8.58 5.80 -11.52
CA MET A 95 7.51 5.18 -10.75
C MET A 95 8.03 4.41 -9.54
N ALA A 96 9.11 3.64 -9.69
CA ALA A 96 9.73 2.91 -8.56
C ALA A 96 10.15 3.86 -7.42
N ARG A 97 10.67 5.04 -7.74
CA ARG A 97 11.01 6.06 -6.73
C ARG A 97 9.77 6.58 -6.00
N TRP A 98 8.70 6.85 -6.74
CA TRP A 98 7.43 7.28 -6.14
C TRP A 98 6.82 6.22 -5.24
N VAL A 99 6.77 4.98 -5.70
CA VAL A 99 6.24 3.84 -4.92
C VAL A 99 7.04 3.66 -3.64
N ARG A 100 8.38 3.67 -3.71
CA ARG A 100 9.22 3.62 -2.50
C ARG A 100 8.92 4.76 -1.55
N HIS A 101 8.79 5.99 -2.05
CA HIS A 101 8.44 7.15 -1.24
C HIS A 101 7.08 7.01 -0.53
N TRP A 102 6.08 6.39 -1.17
CA TRP A 102 4.76 6.20 -0.58
C TRP A 102 4.68 5.02 0.39
N VAL A 103 5.38 3.92 0.08
CA VAL A 103 5.19 2.63 0.76
C VAL A 103 6.21 2.40 1.88
N CYS A 104 7.48 2.78 1.68
CA CYS A 104 8.55 2.49 2.63
C CYS A 104 8.32 3.07 4.04
N PRO A 105 7.74 4.28 4.24
CA PRO A 105 7.39 4.74 5.59
C PRO A 105 6.40 3.81 6.31
N GLY A 106 5.44 3.25 5.57
CA GLY A 106 4.50 2.25 6.09
C GLY A 106 5.19 0.94 6.47
N ILE A 107 6.20 0.53 5.70
CA ILE A 107 7.00 -0.66 6.00
C ILE A 107 7.81 -0.45 7.28
N VAL A 108 8.56 0.65 7.36
CA VAL A 108 9.46 0.95 8.50
C VAL A 108 8.68 1.06 9.82
N SER A 109 7.45 1.58 9.79
CA SER A 109 6.62 1.74 10.99
C SER A 109 5.96 0.45 11.48
N ARG A 110 5.68 -0.53 10.60
CA ARG A 110 4.90 -1.73 10.95
C ARG A 110 5.70 -3.04 10.93
N PHE A 111 6.82 -3.05 10.21
CA PHE A 111 7.64 -4.24 9.98
C PHE A 111 9.11 -3.92 10.27
N GLU A 112 9.43 -3.68 11.54
CA GLU A 112 10.78 -3.31 12.00
C GLU A 112 11.90 -4.20 11.43
N PRO A 113 11.78 -5.54 11.34
CA PRO A 113 12.83 -6.38 10.77
C PRO A 113 13.14 -6.09 9.30
N LEU A 114 12.21 -5.48 8.56
CA LEU A 114 12.40 -5.12 7.16
C LEU A 114 13.02 -3.74 6.98
N ALA A 115 13.00 -2.89 8.02
CA ALA A 115 13.60 -1.56 7.98
C ALA A 115 15.12 -1.63 7.79
N GLU A 116 15.77 -2.69 8.27
CA GLU A 116 17.21 -2.94 8.06
C GLU A 116 17.59 -3.07 6.58
N HIS A 117 16.63 -3.45 5.74
CA HIS A 117 16.81 -3.58 4.30
C HIS A 117 16.44 -2.31 3.51
N LEU A 118 16.02 -1.24 4.20
CA LEU A 118 15.63 0.05 3.64
C LEU A 118 16.47 1.19 4.22
N PRO A 119 17.80 1.23 3.96
CA PRO A 119 18.69 2.21 4.56
C PRO A 119 18.33 3.65 4.20
N GLU A 120 17.73 3.86 3.03
CA GLU A 120 17.30 5.18 2.54
C GLU A 120 16.12 5.78 3.35
N PHE A 121 15.46 4.98 4.20
CA PHE A 121 14.35 5.40 5.05
C PHE A 121 14.61 5.14 6.55
N ALA A 122 15.83 4.77 6.94
CA ALA A 122 16.17 4.49 8.33
C ALA A 122 15.92 5.71 9.26
N ASP A 123 16.09 6.92 8.72
CA ASP A 123 15.84 8.18 9.44
C ASP A 123 14.34 8.53 9.54
N SER A 124 13.46 7.84 8.78
CA SER A 124 12.01 7.99 8.88
C SER A 124 11.40 7.19 10.04
N ARG A 125 12.25 6.51 10.83
CA ARG A 125 11.84 5.83 12.05
C ARG A 125 11.29 6.87 13.03
N PRO A 126 10.05 6.75 13.52
CA PRO A 126 9.61 7.59 14.61
C PRO A 126 10.51 7.32 15.81
N ALA A 127 11.28 8.32 16.24
CA ALA A 127 12.11 8.24 17.42
C ALA A 127 11.20 8.00 18.64
N GLY A 128 11.17 6.76 19.13
CA GLY A 128 10.67 6.43 20.47
C GLY A 128 9.16 6.28 20.62
N LEU A 129 8.53 5.34 19.90
CA LEU A 129 7.32 4.70 20.41
C LEU A 129 7.60 3.23 20.70
N ALA A 130 7.48 2.89 21.98
CA ALA A 130 7.57 1.55 22.52
C ALA A 130 6.68 0.56 21.75
N PRO A 131 7.03 -0.74 21.72
CA PRO A 131 6.21 -1.75 21.08
C PRO A 131 4.86 -1.86 21.80
N GLU A 132 3.82 -1.26 21.23
CA GLU A 132 2.44 -1.52 21.64
C GLU A 132 2.13 -3.00 21.33
N PRO A 133 1.78 -3.81 22.34
CA PRO A 133 1.55 -5.22 22.14
C PRO A 133 0.30 -5.43 21.29
N ALA A 134 0.51 -6.09 20.15
CA ALA A 134 -0.43 -6.93 19.42
C ALA A 134 -1.89 -6.84 19.91
N GLN A 135 -2.69 -6.04 19.22
CA GLN A 135 -4.15 -6.08 19.36
C GLN A 135 -4.65 -7.40 18.76
N ARG A 136 -4.56 -8.44 19.60
CA ARG A 136 -5.30 -9.69 19.50
C ARG A 136 -6.79 -9.35 19.33
N SER A 137 -7.34 -9.83 18.22
CA SER A 137 -8.59 -10.58 18.17
C SER A 137 -9.65 -10.19 19.22
N ARG A 138 -10.62 -9.37 18.79
CA ARG A 138 -11.99 -9.46 19.30
C ARG A 138 -12.96 -9.51 18.13
N ARG A 139 -13.07 -10.70 17.54
CA ARG A 139 -14.38 -11.18 17.09
C ARG A 139 -15.18 -11.60 18.33
N LEU A 140 -16.50 -11.45 18.24
CA LEU A 140 -17.59 -11.86 19.15
C LEU A 140 -17.98 -10.86 20.24
N GLY A 141 -19.16 -10.27 20.04
CA GLY A 141 -19.88 -9.46 21.03
C GLY A 141 -21.22 -8.99 20.46
N TYR A 142 -22.16 -9.92 20.26
CA TYR A 142 -23.57 -9.59 20.04
C TYR A 142 -24.09 -8.74 21.20
N PRO A 143 -24.81 -7.63 20.97
CA PRO A 143 -25.62 -7.02 22.01
C PRO A 143 -26.89 -7.87 22.21
N LEU A 144 -26.93 -8.64 23.29
CA LEU A 144 -28.16 -9.14 23.88
C LEU A 144 -29.02 -7.94 24.30
N LEU A 145 -30.11 -7.69 23.58
CA LEU A 145 -31.15 -6.75 24.02
C LEU A 145 -31.96 -7.39 25.16
N PRO A 146 -32.17 -6.69 26.29
CA PRO A 146 -33.03 -7.18 27.36
C PRO A 146 -34.50 -7.02 26.96
N GLY A 147 -35.26 -8.10 27.13
CA GLY A 147 -36.70 -8.14 26.89
C GLY A 147 -37.48 -7.23 27.84
N ARG A 148 -38.54 -6.63 27.31
CA ARG A 148 -39.65 -6.12 28.11
C ARG A 148 -40.96 -6.63 27.51
N MET A 149 -41.60 -7.53 28.27
CA MET A 149 -42.99 -7.94 28.08
C MET A 149 -43.90 -6.70 28.13
N GLY A 150 -44.85 -6.67 27.20
CA GLY A 150 -45.95 -5.72 27.17
C GLY A 150 -47.09 -6.31 26.35
N SER A 151 -47.81 -7.25 26.93
CA SER A 151 -49.09 -7.78 26.46
C SER A 151 -50.16 -6.69 26.50
N GLY A 152 -50.88 -6.49 25.41
CA GLY A 152 -52.07 -5.64 25.36
C GLY A 152 -52.82 -5.82 24.04
N GLN A 153 -53.83 -6.68 24.06
CA GLN A 153 -54.78 -6.91 22.96
C GLN A 153 -55.71 -5.69 22.72
N LYS A 154 -56.40 -5.74 21.56
CA LYS A 154 -57.69 -5.11 21.20
C LYS A 154 -57.62 -3.63 20.79
N ALA A 155 -58.32 -3.13 19.77
CA ALA A 155 -59.44 -3.65 18.99
C ALA A 155 -59.56 -2.92 17.62
N ALA A 156 -60.44 -3.46 16.79
CA ALA A 156 -60.79 -3.09 15.41
C ALA A 156 -61.44 -1.70 15.19
N ALA A 157 -61.13 -1.14 14.01
CA ALA A 157 -61.98 -0.40 13.05
C ALA A 157 -62.59 0.98 13.43
N PRO A 158 -63.11 1.80 12.48
CA PRO A 158 -63.08 1.75 11.01
C PRO A 158 -62.64 3.06 10.29
N VAL A 159 -62.40 2.90 8.98
CA VAL A 159 -62.61 3.82 7.83
C VAL A 159 -63.20 5.21 8.13
N GLN A 160 -62.52 6.27 7.65
CA GLN A 160 -63.20 7.42 7.06
C GLN A 160 -62.54 7.89 5.75
N PHE A 161 -63.39 7.88 4.73
CA PHE A 161 -63.28 8.51 3.43
C PHE A 161 -63.36 10.04 3.59
N LYS A 162 -62.54 10.83 2.90
CA LYS A 162 -62.95 12.18 2.46
C LYS A 162 -62.14 12.65 1.25
N SER A 163 -62.91 12.96 0.22
CA SER A 163 -62.54 13.54 -1.06
C SER A 163 -62.56 15.09 -0.97
N ALA A 164 -62.13 15.72 -2.06
CA ALA A 164 -62.12 17.17 -2.39
C ALA A 164 -60.89 17.97 -1.90
N ALA A 165 -60.27 18.83 -2.71
CA ALA A 165 -60.74 19.50 -3.93
C ALA A 165 -59.66 19.53 -5.03
#